data_AF-A0A1Q7QTR3-F1
#
_entry.id   AF-A0A1Q7QTR3-F1
#
_cell.length_a   1.000
_cell.length_b   1.000
_cell.length_c   1.000
_cell.angle_alpha   90.00
_cell.angle_beta   90.00
_cell.angle_gamma   90.00
#
_symmetry.space_group_name_H-M   'P 1'
#
loop_
_entity.id
_entity.type
_entity.pdbx_description
1 polymer ?
#
loop_
_entity_poly.entity_id
_entity_poly.type
_entity_poly.pdbx_seq_one_letter_code
_entity_poly.pdbx_strand_id
1 'polypeptide(L)'
;MLGVSLTALTLVACSGGAEQPILSQFFAASRLHDNTTLGGFSTVAFEPGTHGIITAFTVTNVTPEQRKPLALKTLAKAQDDARAEDAAFTKRKDEYANQAGEALERVVKAGRTGKLKGKDAEVQVGWFKLVDEGVAVARKVTDARRTLAAESAVVDLSVADPRNPVDTKKYDGELVSKDVTIDAPVKTPNGQTVQKTLVVTLQRAELKGDRPITGRWIITGIKDASGSGATPRS
;
A
#
# COMPACT_ATOMS: atom_id res chain seq x y z
N MET A 1 -50.07 8.58 -28.48
CA MET A 1 -48.72 9.19 -28.57
C MET A 1 -47.71 8.11 -28.25
N LEU A 2 -46.83 7.78 -29.19
CA LEU A 2 -45.76 6.78 -29.03
C LEU A 2 -44.70 7.32 -28.05
N GLY A 3 -44.49 6.62 -26.94
CA GLY A 3 -43.33 6.81 -26.08
C GLY A 3 -42.24 5.82 -26.47
N VAL A 4 -41.22 6.30 -27.18
CA VAL A 4 -40.05 5.50 -27.59
C VAL A 4 -39.23 5.16 -26.34
N SER A 5 -39.23 3.90 -25.93
CA SER A 5 -38.28 3.36 -24.95
C SER A 5 -36.89 3.32 -25.58
N LEU A 6 -36.00 4.19 -25.11
CA LEU A 6 -34.60 4.23 -25.50
C LEU A 6 -33.83 3.16 -24.70
N THR A 7 -33.74 1.96 -25.24
CA THR A 7 -32.92 0.87 -24.68
C THR A 7 -31.45 1.17 -24.95
N ALA A 8 -30.72 1.63 -23.93
CA ALA A 8 -29.27 1.78 -23.99
C ALA A 8 -28.61 0.38 -24.06
N LEU A 9 -28.17 -0.02 -25.25
CA LEU A 9 -27.29 -1.19 -25.43
C LEU A 9 -25.92 -0.87 -24.83
N THR A 10 -25.65 -1.33 -23.62
CA THR A 10 -24.29 -1.39 -23.09
C THR A 10 -23.53 -2.49 -23.83
N LEU A 11 -22.66 -2.09 -24.76
CA LEU A 11 -21.67 -2.96 -25.39
C LEU A 11 -20.74 -3.49 -24.29
N VAL A 12 -20.97 -4.73 -23.87
CA VAL A 12 -19.97 -5.52 -23.13
C VAL A 12 -18.86 -5.81 -24.16
N ALA A 13 -17.86 -4.92 -24.20
CA ALA A 13 -16.64 -5.20 -24.94
C ALA A 13 -16.08 -6.51 -24.39
N CYS A 14 -15.92 -7.54 -25.24
CA CYS A 14 -15.19 -8.75 -24.91
C CYS A 14 -13.72 -8.40 -24.68
N SER A 15 -13.42 -7.85 -23.51
CA SER A 15 -12.12 -7.34 -23.07
C SER A 15 -11.18 -8.45 -22.62
N GLY A 16 -11.38 -9.70 -23.05
CA GLY A 16 -10.54 -10.82 -22.57
C GLY A 16 -9.08 -10.77 -23.05
N GLY A 17 -8.76 -9.98 -24.07
CA GLY A 17 -7.47 -10.04 -24.75
C GLY A 17 -6.32 -9.24 -24.11
N ALA A 18 -6.59 -8.05 -23.57
CA ALA A 18 -5.51 -7.14 -23.14
C ALA A 18 -4.89 -7.57 -21.78
N GLU A 19 -5.69 -8.20 -20.94
CA GLU A 19 -5.32 -8.66 -19.59
C GLU A 19 -4.77 -10.08 -19.58
N GLN A 20 -5.04 -10.87 -20.64
CA GLN A 20 -4.59 -12.26 -20.74
C GLN A 20 -3.06 -12.42 -20.56
N PRO A 21 -2.19 -11.59 -21.18
CA PRO A 21 -0.74 -11.80 -21.09
C PRO A 21 -0.19 -11.63 -19.67
N ILE A 22 -0.62 -10.58 -18.96
CA ILE A 22 -0.14 -10.32 -17.59
C ILE A 22 -0.64 -11.38 -16.61
N LEU A 23 -1.90 -11.82 -16.75
CA LEU A 23 -2.45 -12.89 -15.91
C LEU A 23 -1.80 -14.24 -16.21
N SER A 24 -1.52 -14.53 -17.48
CA SER A 24 -0.79 -15.75 -17.86
C SER A 24 0.63 -15.76 -17.30
N GLN A 25 1.35 -14.64 -17.41
CA GLN A 25 2.69 -14.50 -16.83
C GLN A 25 2.66 -14.68 -15.31
N PHE A 26 1.67 -14.11 -14.64
CA PHE A 26 1.50 -14.22 -13.19
C PHE A 26 1.30 -15.67 -12.72
N PHE A 27 0.33 -16.39 -13.29
CA PHE A 27 0.06 -17.76 -12.87
C PHE A 27 1.19 -18.72 -13.28
N ALA A 28 1.85 -18.47 -14.43
CA ALA A 28 3.03 -19.23 -14.82
C ALA A 28 4.19 -19.04 -13.84
N ALA A 29 4.52 -17.79 -13.46
CA ALA A 29 5.56 -17.48 -12.49
C ALA A 29 5.23 -18.02 -11.09
N SER A 30 3.97 -17.87 -10.66
CA SER A 30 3.47 -18.39 -9.38
C SER A 30 3.61 -19.90 -9.27
N ARG A 31 3.25 -20.65 -10.34
CA ARG A 31 3.41 -22.11 -10.39
C ARG A 31 4.87 -22.54 -10.24
N LEU A 32 5.82 -21.74 -10.71
CA LEU A 32 7.24 -22.01 -10.64
C LEU A 32 7.90 -21.43 -9.38
N HIS A 33 7.14 -20.78 -8.49
CA HIS A 33 7.66 -20.00 -7.37
C HIS A 33 8.74 -18.96 -7.80
N ASP A 34 8.59 -18.40 -9.01
CA ASP A 34 9.53 -17.41 -9.54
C ASP A 34 9.26 -16.03 -8.93
N ASN A 35 9.75 -15.84 -7.71
CA ASN A 35 9.61 -14.61 -6.95
C ASN A 35 10.35 -13.42 -7.58
N THR A 36 11.37 -13.68 -8.41
CA THR A 36 12.10 -12.64 -9.14
C THR A 36 11.19 -12.04 -10.22
N THR A 37 10.54 -12.88 -11.00
CA THR A 37 9.59 -12.43 -12.02
C THR A 37 8.36 -11.79 -11.37
N LEU A 38 7.77 -12.41 -10.34
CA LEU A 38 6.62 -11.84 -9.62
C LEU A 38 6.93 -10.47 -9.01
N GLY A 39 8.09 -10.32 -8.38
CA GLY A 39 8.53 -9.05 -7.78
C GLY A 39 8.66 -7.90 -8.77
N GLY A 40 8.65 -8.18 -10.08
CA GLY A 40 8.67 -7.16 -11.14
C GLY A 40 7.28 -6.60 -11.51
N PHE A 41 6.18 -7.24 -11.15
CA PHE A 41 4.84 -6.77 -11.55
C PHE A 41 3.67 -7.25 -10.66
N SER A 42 3.95 -7.82 -9.49
CA SER A 42 2.93 -8.23 -8.53
C SER A 42 3.33 -7.88 -7.10
N THR A 43 2.38 -7.38 -6.31
CA THR A 43 2.53 -7.19 -4.86
C THR A 43 1.94 -8.35 -4.05
N VAL A 44 1.33 -9.31 -4.74
CA VAL A 44 0.73 -10.52 -4.15
C VAL A 44 1.30 -11.77 -4.81
N ALA A 45 1.18 -12.92 -4.14
CA ALA A 45 1.61 -14.21 -4.66
C ALA A 45 0.44 -15.20 -4.69
N PHE A 46 0.47 -16.13 -5.64
CA PHE A 46 -0.49 -17.23 -5.73
C PHE A 46 0.23 -18.56 -5.51
N GLU A 47 0.47 -18.90 -4.25
CA GLU A 47 1.26 -20.08 -3.88
C GLU A 47 0.58 -21.43 -4.19
N PRO A 48 1.24 -22.34 -4.95
CA PRO A 48 0.78 -23.71 -5.20
C PRO A 48 0.37 -24.50 -3.97
N GLY A 49 1.13 -24.40 -2.88
CA GLY A 49 0.89 -25.17 -1.65
C GLY A 49 -0.34 -24.70 -0.85
N THR A 50 -0.82 -23.48 -1.08
CA THR A 50 -1.93 -22.86 -0.34
C THR A 50 -3.16 -22.66 -1.22
N HIS A 51 -2.96 -22.13 -2.43
CA HIS A 51 -4.03 -21.75 -3.34
C HIS A 51 -4.27 -22.77 -4.45
N GLY A 52 -3.31 -23.68 -4.69
CA GLY A 52 -3.33 -24.60 -5.81
C GLY A 52 -2.67 -24.03 -7.07
N ILE A 53 -2.84 -24.71 -8.19
CA ILE A 53 -2.19 -24.39 -9.46
C ILE A 53 -3.26 -24.10 -10.52
N ILE A 54 -3.09 -22.98 -11.21
CA ILE A 54 -3.86 -22.60 -12.41
C ILE A 54 -2.96 -22.77 -13.63
N THR A 55 -3.41 -23.56 -14.60
CA THR A 55 -2.71 -23.76 -15.88
C THR A 55 -3.42 -23.12 -17.06
N ALA A 56 -4.73 -22.87 -16.92
CA ALA A 56 -5.56 -22.21 -17.91
C ALA A 56 -6.67 -21.45 -17.18
N PHE A 57 -7.18 -20.40 -17.80
CA PHE A 57 -8.29 -19.61 -17.29
C PHE A 57 -9.00 -18.89 -18.44
N THR A 58 -10.23 -18.47 -18.20
CA THR A 58 -11.00 -17.61 -19.10
C THR A 58 -11.33 -16.31 -18.40
N VAL A 59 -11.03 -15.17 -19.03
CA VAL A 59 -11.50 -13.87 -18.54
C VAL A 59 -12.98 -13.74 -18.85
N THR A 60 -13.79 -13.57 -17.80
CA THR A 60 -15.26 -13.48 -17.92
C THR A 60 -15.78 -12.06 -17.77
N ASN A 61 -15.06 -11.19 -17.07
CA ASN A 61 -15.44 -9.80 -16.89
C ASN A 61 -14.22 -8.91 -16.60
N VAL A 62 -14.28 -7.65 -17.05
CA VAL A 62 -13.33 -6.60 -16.66
C VAL A 62 -14.13 -5.37 -16.27
N THR A 63 -13.91 -4.85 -15.06
CA THR A 63 -14.63 -3.66 -14.60
C THR A 63 -14.11 -2.41 -15.31
N PRO A 64 -14.93 -1.34 -15.43
CA PRO A 64 -14.45 -0.03 -15.82
C PRO A 64 -13.31 0.45 -14.92
N GLU A 65 -12.35 1.16 -15.51
CA GLU A 65 -11.22 1.73 -14.78
C GLU A 65 -11.67 2.75 -13.74
N GLN A 66 -11.26 2.54 -12.49
CA GLN A 66 -11.43 3.45 -11.37
C GLN A 66 -10.17 4.27 -11.17
N ARG A 67 -10.31 5.56 -10.86
CA ARG A 67 -9.19 6.49 -10.70
C ARG A 67 -9.19 7.05 -9.29
N LYS A 68 -8.07 6.88 -8.59
CA LYS A 68 -7.82 7.46 -7.26
C LYS A 68 -6.68 8.48 -7.37
N PRO A 69 -6.86 9.73 -6.92
CA PRO A 69 -5.77 10.70 -6.87
C PRO A 69 -4.59 10.21 -6.02
N LEU A 70 -3.37 10.43 -6.51
CA LEU A 70 -2.10 10.18 -5.82
C LEU A 70 -1.47 11.52 -5.42
N ALA A 71 -1.30 11.74 -4.11
CA ALA A 71 -0.70 12.94 -3.55
C ALA A 71 0.74 12.67 -3.06
N LEU A 72 1.57 12.02 -3.87
CA LEU A 72 2.89 11.55 -3.46
C LEU A 72 3.82 12.70 -3.08
N LYS A 73 3.76 13.85 -3.77
CA LYS A 73 4.54 15.04 -3.38
C LYS A 73 4.16 15.53 -1.99
N THR A 74 2.86 15.61 -1.71
CA THR A 74 2.36 16.05 -0.41
C THR A 74 2.77 15.08 0.69
N LEU A 75 2.68 13.78 0.44
CA LEU A 75 3.11 12.74 1.39
C LEU A 75 4.62 12.75 1.61
N ALA A 76 5.42 12.97 0.57
CA ALA A 76 6.87 13.12 0.67
C ALA A 76 7.24 14.35 1.51
N LYS A 77 6.60 15.50 1.24
CA LYS A 77 6.77 16.71 2.06
C LYS A 77 6.38 16.46 3.52
N ALA A 78 5.27 15.78 3.78
CA ALA A 78 4.85 15.46 5.15
C ALA A 78 5.87 14.58 5.89
N GLN A 79 6.50 13.62 5.19
CA GLN A 79 7.60 12.84 5.76
C GLN A 79 8.81 13.71 6.09
N ASP A 80 9.21 14.61 5.19
CA ASP A 80 10.37 15.48 5.39
C ASP A 80 10.13 16.50 6.51
N ASP A 81 8.93 17.10 6.56
CA ASP A 81 8.53 18.03 7.62
C ASP A 81 8.51 17.31 8.99
N ALA A 82 7.99 16.08 9.06
CA ALA A 82 7.99 15.29 10.31
C ALA A 82 9.41 14.95 10.77
N ARG A 83 10.34 14.65 9.85
CA ARG A 83 11.76 14.44 10.17
C ARG A 83 12.44 15.71 10.67
N ALA A 84 12.11 16.86 10.06
CA ALA A 84 12.62 18.15 10.52
C ALA A 84 12.10 18.49 11.93
N GLU A 85 10.81 18.21 12.20
CA GLU A 85 10.22 18.34 13.54
C GLU A 85 10.95 17.47 14.56
N ASP A 86 11.23 16.20 14.23
CA ASP A 86 11.97 15.27 15.08
C ASP A 86 13.40 15.71 15.37
N ALA A 87 14.12 16.21 14.35
CA ALA A 87 15.47 16.76 14.52
C ALA A 87 15.47 17.99 15.42
N ALA A 88 14.52 18.92 15.22
CA ALA A 88 14.38 20.11 16.05
C ALA A 88 13.96 19.75 17.49
N PHE A 89 13.07 18.77 17.64
CA PHE A 89 12.64 18.25 18.93
C PHE A 89 13.82 17.64 19.70
N THR A 90 14.64 16.82 19.03
CA THR A 90 15.82 16.18 19.61
C THR A 90 16.81 17.23 20.12
N LYS A 91 17.12 18.24 19.30
CA LYS A 91 17.98 19.36 19.72
C LYS A 91 17.45 20.08 20.97
N ARG A 92 16.15 20.40 21.00
CA ARG A 92 15.51 21.05 22.16
C ARG A 92 15.57 20.17 23.42
N LYS A 93 15.40 18.85 23.26
CA LYS A 93 15.49 17.90 24.37
C LYS A 93 16.91 17.80 24.90
N ASP A 94 17.92 17.79 24.03
CA ASP A 94 19.33 17.75 24.41
C ASP A 94 19.74 19.05 25.12
N GLU A 95 19.31 20.21 24.61
CA GLU A 95 19.54 21.51 25.27
C GLU A 95 18.91 21.54 26.67
N TYR A 96 17.69 21.04 26.83
CA TYR A 96 17.04 20.92 28.14
C TYR A 96 17.83 19.99 29.07
N ALA A 97 18.29 18.83 28.57
CA ALA A 97 19.06 17.88 29.35
C ALA A 97 20.39 18.48 29.83
N ASN A 98 21.09 19.19 28.94
CA ASN A 98 22.34 19.87 29.26
C ASN A 98 22.16 20.97 30.31
N GLN A 99 21.06 21.74 30.22
CA GLN A 99 20.73 22.78 31.21
C GLN A 99 20.33 22.19 32.57
N ALA A 100 19.67 21.03 32.58
CA ALA A 100 19.25 20.36 33.80
C ALA A 100 20.43 19.70 34.56
N GLY A 101 21.49 19.28 33.86
CA GLY A 101 22.70 18.73 34.45
C GLY A 101 22.43 17.59 35.44
N GLU A 102 23.07 17.62 36.60
CA GLU A 102 22.92 16.59 37.66
C GLU A 102 21.49 16.45 38.21
N ALA A 103 20.64 17.47 38.07
CA ALA A 103 19.23 17.35 38.46
C ALA A 103 18.49 16.34 37.58
N LEU A 104 18.87 16.22 36.30
CA LEU A 104 18.27 15.24 35.40
C LEU A 104 18.60 13.80 35.82
N GLU A 105 19.82 13.52 36.26
CA GLU A 105 20.20 12.18 36.72
C GLU A 105 19.36 11.77 37.94
N ARG A 106 19.17 12.69 38.89
CA ARG A 106 18.31 12.48 40.07
C ARG A 106 16.86 12.25 39.65
N VAL A 107 16.36 13.00 38.67
CA VAL A 107 15.02 12.84 38.08
C VAL A 107 14.83 11.49 37.40
N VAL A 108 15.78 11.07 36.58
CA VAL A 108 15.73 9.77 35.88
C VAL A 108 15.77 8.63 36.89
N LYS A 109 16.63 8.71 37.91
CA LYS A 109 16.71 7.71 38.99
C LYS A 109 15.43 7.66 39.84
N ALA A 110 14.84 8.80 40.15
CA ALA A 110 13.59 8.88 40.90
C ALA A 110 12.37 8.43 40.07
N GLY A 111 12.45 8.52 38.74
CA GLY A 111 11.38 8.18 37.81
C GLY A 111 10.22 9.18 37.85
N ARG A 112 9.17 8.94 37.06
CA ARG A 112 8.04 9.88 36.88
C ARG A 112 7.21 10.09 38.15
N THR A 113 7.11 9.08 39.00
CA THR A 113 6.32 9.11 40.24
C THR A 113 7.16 9.37 41.48
N GLY A 114 8.47 9.56 41.32
CA GLY A 114 9.38 9.85 42.41
C GLY A 114 9.05 11.17 43.11
N LYS A 115 9.17 11.22 44.43
CA LYS A 115 8.93 12.44 45.21
C LYS A 115 10.18 13.30 45.25
N LEU A 116 10.25 14.27 44.35
CA LEU A 116 11.31 15.30 44.33
C LEU A 116 10.76 16.63 44.85
N LYS A 117 11.65 17.56 45.21
CA LYS A 117 11.28 18.88 45.75
C LYS A 117 12.08 19.98 45.07
N GLY A 118 11.53 21.20 45.08
CA GLY A 118 12.18 22.38 44.51
C GLY A 118 12.50 22.18 43.03
N LYS A 119 13.69 22.65 42.60
CA LYS A 119 14.13 22.60 41.20
C LYS A 119 14.09 21.19 40.59
N ASP A 120 14.36 20.14 41.36
CA ASP A 120 14.32 18.77 40.85
C ASP A 120 12.90 18.33 40.44
N ALA A 121 11.87 18.81 41.15
CA ALA A 121 10.47 18.52 40.80
C ALA A 121 10.05 19.24 39.51
N GLU A 122 10.54 20.47 39.29
CA GLU A 122 10.34 21.20 38.04
C GLU A 122 11.03 20.49 36.88
N VAL A 123 12.28 20.05 37.08
CA VAL A 123 13.03 19.27 36.08
C VAL A 123 12.32 17.96 35.75
N GLN A 124 11.72 17.29 36.75
CA GLN A 124 10.93 16.07 36.58
C GLN A 124 9.74 16.28 35.65
N VAL A 125 8.93 17.31 35.91
CA VAL A 125 7.75 17.63 35.09
C VAL A 125 8.17 17.96 33.66
N GLY A 126 9.16 18.85 33.48
CA GLY A 126 9.61 19.24 32.14
C GLY A 126 10.26 18.10 31.36
N TRP A 127 11.08 17.27 32.01
CA TRP A 127 11.71 16.11 31.38
C TRP A 127 10.68 15.11 30.88
N PHE A 128 9.74 14.72 31.74
CA PHE A 128 8.76 13.71 31.34
C PHE A 128 7.72 14.25 30.35
N LYS A 129 7.44 15.55 30.34
CA LYS A 129 6.69 16.21 29.26
C LYS A 129 7.43 16.08 27.93
N LEU A 130 8.74 16.37 27.90
CA LEU A 130 9.55 16.16 26.70
C LEU A 130 9.58 14.68 26.29
N VAL A 131 9.69 13.75 27.24
CA VAL A 131 9.63 12.31 26.91
C VAL A 131 8.30 11.95 26.20
N ASP A 132 7.17 12.42 26.71
CA ASP A 132 5.85 12.16 26.11
C ASP A 132 5.70 12.83 24.74
N GLU A 133 6.14 14.08 24.59
CA GLU A 133 6.18 14.78 23.31
C GLU A 133 7.06 14.05 22.29
N GLY A 134 8.21 13.52 22.70
CA GLY A 134 9.11 12.75 21.84
C GLY A 134 8.47 11.47 21.32
N VAL A 135 7.66 10.78 22.12
CA VAL A 135 6.87 9.62 21.64
C VAL A 135 5.88 10.05 20.56
N ALA A 136 5.21 11.19 20.73
CA ALA A 136 4.28 11.70 19.72
C ALA A 136 5.00 12.09 18.41
N VAL A 137 6.14 12.77 18.49
CA VAL A 137 6.93 13.16 17.32
C VAL A 137 7.48 11.94 16.58
N ALA A 138 8.02 10.95 17.29
CA ALA A 138 8.49 9.70 16.68
C ALA A 138 7.37 8.92 15.99
N ARG A 139 6.16 8.91 16.57
CA ARG A 139 4.97 8.33 15.93
C ARG A 139 4.62 9.05 14.63
N LYS A 140 4.61 10.40 14.62
CA LYS A 140 4.36 11.18 13.40
C LYS A 140 5.32 10.80 12.26
N VAL A 141 6.63 10.70 12.55
CA VAL A 141 7.64 10.29 11.56
C VAL A 141 7.33 8.90 11.01
N THR A 142 6.98 7.97 11.89
CA THR A 142 6.66 6.58 11.54
C THR A 142 5.41 6.49 10.67
N ASP A 143 4.34 7.21 11.04
CA ASP A 143 3.07 7.24 10.32
C ASP A 143 3.21 7.91 8.95
N ALA A 144 3.93 9.04 8.87
CA ALA A 144 4.21 9.71 7.60
C ALA A 144 5.03 8.82 6.65
N ARG A 145 6.07 8.15 7.17
CA ARG A 145 6.86 7.17 6.40
C ARG A 145 5.99 6.01 5.92
N ARG A 146 5.16 5.43 6.80
CA ARG A 146 4.31 4.29 6.48
C ARG A 146 3.29 4.65 5.41
N THR A 147 2.66 5.82 5.54
CA THR A 147 1.65 6.30 4.58
C THR A 147 2.27 6.51 3.21
N LEU A 148 3.42 7.20 3.14
CA LEU A 148 4.13 7.38 1.87
C LEU A 148 4.53 6.03 1.25
N ALA A 149 5.09 5.11 2.04
CA ALA A 149 5.51 3.81 1.55
C ALA A 149 4.32 2.96 1.03
N ALA A 150 3.16 3.03 1.69
CA ALA A 150 1.97 2.30 1.27
C ALA A 150 1.43 2.80 -0.08
N GLU A 151 1.35 4.12 -0.27
CA GLU A 151 0.89 4.70 -1.54
C GLU A 151 1.94 4.59 -2.65
N SER A 152 3.24 4.67 -2.32
CA SER A 152 4.31 4.60 -3.33
C SER A 152 4.61 3.17 -3.80
N ALA A 153 4.41 2.13 -2.99
CA ALA A 153 4.81 0.76 -3.35
C ALA A 153 4.23 0.28 -4.69
N VAL A 154 2.93 0.49 -4.91
CA VAL A 154 2.24 0.14 -6.16
C VAL A 154 2.73 1.03 -7.31
N VAL A 155 2.96 2.31 -7.03
CA VAL A 155 3.42 3.30 -8.01
C VAL A 155 4.82 2.96 -8.50
N ASP A 156 5.75 2.75 -7.57
CA ASP A 156 7.16 2.44 -7.82
C ASP A 156 7.28 1.18 -8.69
N LEU A 157 6.50 0.14 -8.37
CA LEU A 157 6.48 -1.09 -9.15
C LEU A 157 5.85 -0.90 -10.54
N SER A 158 4.79 -0.10 -10.64
CA SER A 158 4.12 0.21 -11.91
C SER A 158 5.00 1.01 -12.87
N VAL A 159 5.82 1.94 -12.38
CA VAL A 159 6.69 2.78 -13.23
C VAL A 159 8.14 2.31 -13.28
N ALA A 160 8.49 1.22 -12.60
CA ALA A 160 9.87 0.72 -12.52
C ALA A 160 10.43 0.41 -13.92
N ASP A 161 11.38 1.22 -14.38
CA ASP A 161 12.19 1.00 -15.57
C ASP A 161 13.68 1.07 -15.18
N PRO A 162 14.43 -0.05 -15.24
CA PRO A 162 15.86 -0.05 -14.95
C PRO A 162 16.68 0.88 -15.84
N ARG A 163 16.20 1.18 -17.06
CA ARG A 163 16.90 2.06 -18.01
C ARG A 163 16.65 3.53 -17.72
N ASN A 164 15.49 3.86 -17.14
CA ASN A 164 15.08 5.23 -16.84
C ASN A 164 14.43 5.29 -15.44
N PRO A 165 15.23 5.26 -14.36
CA PRO A 165 14.68 5.32 -13.00
C PRO A 165 13.87 6.59 -12.77
N VAL A 166 12.67 6.43 -12.21
CA VAL A 166 11.74 7.54 -11.91
C VAL A 166 11.70 7.78 -10.41
N ASP A 167 11.95 9.02 -10.00
CA ASP A 167 11.72 9.46 -8.62
C ASP A 167 10.25 9.86 -8.44
N THR A 168 9.43 8.89 -8.04
CA THR A 168 7.95 9.00 -7.95
C THR A 168 7.48 10.05 -6.97
N LYS A 169 8.29 10.40 -5.97
CA LYS A 169 7.98 11.42 -4.95
C LYS A 169 7.87 12.83 -5.53
N LYS A 170 8.38 13.05 -6.74
CA LYS A 170 8.32 14.33 -7.46
C LYS A 170 7.10 14.46 -8.35
N TYR A 171 6.19 13.50 -8.34
CA TYR A 171 5.01 13.50 -9.20
C TYR A 171 3.74 13.43 -8.37
N ASP A 172 2.71 14.10 -8.87
CA ASP A 172 1.34 13.76 -8.49
C ASP A 172 0.76 12.87 -9.58
N GLY A 173 -0.40 12.29 -9.38
CA GLY A 173 -0.95 11.44 -10.42
C GLY A 173 -2.27 10.82 -10.05
N GLU A 174 -2.59 9.74 -10.76
CA GLU A 174 -3.72 8.90 -10.48
C GLU A 174 -3.27 7.45 -10.41
N LEU A 175 -3.81 6.72 -9.46
CA LEU A 175 -3.78 5.27 -9.44
C LEU A 175 -5.02 4.81 -10.18
N VAL A 176 -4.81 4.16 -11.32
CA VAL A 176 -5.86 3.54 -12.11
C VAL A 176 -5.98 2.09 -11.68
N SER A 177 -7.20 1.63 -11.41
CA SER A 177 -7.47 0.28 -10.95
C SER A 177 -8.63 -0.33 -11.72
N LYS A 178 -8.57 -1.64 -11.96
CA LYS A 178 -9.68 -2.43 -12.46
C LYS A 178 -9.61 -3.84 -11.91
N ASP A 179 -10.77 -4.47 -11.79
CA ASP A 179 -10.90 -5.86 -11.40
C ASP A 179 -11.16 -6.72 -12.64
N VAL A 180 -10.43 -7.82 -12.74
CA VAL A 180 -10.58 -8.83 -13.79
C VAL A 180 -11.11 -10.10 -13.16
N THR A 181 -12.29 -10.53 -13.59
CA THR A 181 -12.88 -11.79 -13.16
C THR A 181 -12.43 -12.89 -14.12
N ILE A 182 -11.92 -13.98 -13.56
CA ILE A 182 -11.52 -15.17 -14.32
C ILE A 182 -12.20 -16.41 -13.77
N ASP A 183 -12.53 -17.33 -14.65
CA ASP A 183 -12.87 -18.70 -14.29
C ASP A 183 -11.68 -19.61 -14.61
N ALA A 184 -11.26 -20.41 -13.63
CA ALA A 184 -10.07 -21.23 -13.73
C ALA A 184 -10.22 -22.59 -13.04
N PRO A 185 -9.83 -23.70 -13.69
CA PRO A 185 -9.65 -24.98 -13.02
C PRO A 185 -8.40 -24.89 -12.13
N VAL A 186 -8.61 -24.99 -10.82
CA VAL A 186 -7.55 -24.94 -9.81
C VAL A 186 -7.24 -26.34 -9.34
N LYS A 187 -6.02 -26.83 -9.63
CA LYS A 187 -5.51 -28.06 -9.05
C LYS A 187 -5.03 -27.77 -7.63
N THR A 188 -5.82 -28.19 -6.65
CA THR A 188 -5.56 -28.00 -5.23
C THR A 188 -4.37 -28.86 -4.74
N PRO A 189 -3.79 -28.57 -3.57
CA PRO A 189 -2.66 -29.32 -3.02
C PRO A 189 -2.93 -30.81 -2.81
N ASN A 190 -4.20 -31.20 -2.61
CA ASN A 190 -4.61 -32.60 -2.45
C ASN A 190 -4.76 -33.35 -3.80
N GLY A 191 -4.47 -32.68 -4.92
CA GLY A 191 -4.55 -33.24 -6.26
C GLY A 191 -5.90 -33.11 -6.96
N GLN A 192 -6.95 -32.65 -6.28
CA GLN A 192 -8.27 -32.42 -6.89
C GLN A 192 -8.28 -31.14 -7.73
N THR A 193 -9.00 -31.17 -8.84
CA THR A 193 -9.25 -29.97 -9.67
C THR A 193 -10.64 -29.43 -9.35
N VAL A 194 -10.69 -28.17 -8.92
CA VAL A 194 -11.92 -27.46 -8.56
C VAL A 194 -12.06 -26.23 -9.44
N GLN A 195 -13.24 -26.01 -10.01
CA GLN A 195 -13.50 -24.77 -10.74
C GLN A 195 -13.66 -23.62 -9.76
N LYS A 196 -12.91 -22.54 -9.97
CA LYS A 196 -12.98 -21.32 -9.16
C LYS A 196 -13.17 -20.09 -10.03
N THR A 197 -13.98 -19.17 -9.53
CA THR A 197 -14.08 -17.81 -10.04
C THR A 197 -13.22 -16.92 -9.17
N LEU A 198 -12.20 -16.29 -9.75
CA LEU A 198 -11.27 -15.39 -9.04
C LEU A 198 -11.43 -13.97 -9.56
N VAL A 199 -11.32 -13.01 -8.66
CA VAL A 199 -11.22 -11.58 -9.00
C VAL A 199 -9.77 -11.14 -8.75
N VAL A 200 -9.11 -10.71 -9.82
CA VAL A 200 -7.74 -10.21 -9.82
C VAL A 200 -7.77 -8.68 -9.95
N THR A 201 -7.19 -7.98 -8.99
CA THR A 201 -7.12 -6.51 -9.01
C THR A 201 -5.83 -6.08 -9.72
N LEU A 202 -6.01 -5.38 -10.84
CA LEU A 202 -4.94 -4.74 -11.58
C LEU A 202 -4.86 -3.26 -11.19
N GLN A 203 -3.64 -2.76 -11.02
CA GLN A 203 -3.37 -1.35 -10.77
C GLN A 203 -2.24 -0.82 -11.64
N ARG A 204 -2.29 0.46 -11.98
CA ARG A 204 -1.24 1.20 -12.69
C ARG A 204 -1.19 2.63 -12.20
N ALA A 205 0.01 3.20 -12.14
CA ALA A 205 0.18 4.63 -11.91
C ALA A 205 0.21 5.43 -13.22
N GLU A 206 -0.49 6.55 -13.23
CA GLU A 206 -0.43 7.60 -14.25
C GLU A 206 0.08 8.89 -13.59
N LEU A 207 1.37 9.18 -13.76
CA LEU A 207 2.04 10.30 -13.11
C LEU A 207 1.98 11.56 -14.00
N LYS A 208 1.63 12.68 -13.38
CA LYS A 208 1.52 14.01 -13.97
C LYS A 208 2.79 14.82 -13.65
N GLY A 209 3.44 15.30 -14.70
CA GLY A 209 4.63 16.16 -14.66
C GLY A 209 4.90 16.74 -16.06
N ASP A 210 6.06 17.35 -16.27
CA ASP A 210 6.43 17.95 -17.57
C ASP A 210 6.35 16.94 -18.72
N ARG A 211 6.70 15.69 -18.43
CA ARG A 211 6.43 14.54 -19.28
C ARG A 211 5.55 13.56 -18.48
N PRO A 212 4.31 13.31 -18.91
CA PRO A 212 3.45 12.34 -18.24
C PRO A 212 4.05 10.94 -18.36
N ILE A 213 3.99 10.17 -17.28
CA ILE A 213 4.49 8.79 -17.22
C ILE A 213 3.30 7.87 -17.00
N THR A 214 3.07 6.96 -17.94
CA THR A 214 2.08 5.89 -17.78
C THR A 214 2.84 4.61 -17.46
N GLY A 215 2.59 4.06 -16.27
CA GLY A 215 3.22 2.82 -15.84
C GLY A 215 2.72 1.58 -16.61
N ARG A 216 3.19 0.41 -16.19
CA ARG A 216 2.58 -0.87 -16.58
C ARG A 216 1.47 -1.26 -15.59
N TRP A 217 0.54 -2.08 -16.05
CA TRP A 217 -0.36 -2.79 -15.15
C TRP A 217 0.43 -3.75 -14.27
N ILE A 218 0.06 -3.84 -13.00
CA ILE A 218 0.60 -4.76 -12.01
C ILE A 218 -0.55 -5.42 -11.24
N ILE A 219 -0.30 -6.60 -10.69
CA ILE A 219 -1.29 -7.35 -9.91
C ILE A 219 -1.14 -6.99 -8.44
N THR A 220 -2.23 -6.56 -7.82
CA THR A 220 -2.23 -6.05 -6.44
C THR A 220 -3.18 -6.78 -5.52
N GLY A 221 -4.04 -7.63 -6.08
CA GLY A 221 -4.99 -8.42 -5.31
C GLY A 221 -5.46 -9.63 -6.10
N ILE A 222 -5.75 -10.70 -5.37
CA ILE A 222 -6.46 -11.87 -5.87
C ILE A 222 -7.40 -12.36 -4.77
N LYS A 223 -8.67 -12.57 -5.10
CA LYS A 223 -9.67 -13.08 -4.17
C LYS A 223 -10.60 -14.06 -4.85
N ASP A 224 -11.10 -15.02 -4.09
CA ASP A 224 -12.13 -15.95 -4.55
C ASP A 224 -13.49 -15.21 -4.54
N ALA A 225 -14.20 -15.22 -5.67
CA ALA A 225 -15.49 -14.56 -5.80
C ALA A 225 -16.57 -15.23 -4.92
N SER A 226 -16.37 -16.50 -4.57
CA SER A 226 -17.29 -17.26 -3.71
C SER A 226 -17.27 -16.81 -2.23
N GLY A 227 -16.36 -15.92 -1.84
CA GLY A 227 -16.26 -15.38 -0.48
C GLY A 227 -17.26 -14.27 -0.11
N SER A 228 -18.19 -13.89 -1.00
CA SER A 228 -19.15 -12.79 -0.77
C SER A 228 -20.63 -13.21 -0.90
N GLY A 229 -20.97 -14.44 -0.54
CA GLY A 229 -22.35 -14.94 -0.61
C GLY A 229 -22.75 -15.87 0.54
N ALA A 230 -23.71 -15.40 1.33
CA ALA A 230 -24.70 -16.16 2.11
C ALA A 230 -24.29 -16.88 3.41
N THR A 231 -24.66 -16.28 4.54
CA THR A 231 -25.48 -16.99 5.54
C THR A 231 -26.53 -16.02 6.09
N PRO A 232 -27.83 -16.15 5.74
CA PRO A 232 -28.89 -15.65 6.61
C PRO A 232 -28.94 -16.60 7.82
N ARG A 233 -28.62 -16.10 9.02
CA ARG A 233 -28.99 -16.83 10.24
C ARG A 233 -30.51 -16.81 10.34
N SER A 234 -31.09 -18.00 10.33
CA SER A 234 -32.41 -18.27 10.89
C SER A 234 -32.34 -18.18 12.42
#